data_AF-A0A6I2WT68-F1
#
_entry.id   AF-A0A6I2WT68-F1
#
_cell.length_a   1.000
_cell.length_b   1.000
_cell.length_c   1.000
_cell.angle_alpha   90.00
_cell.angle_beta   90.00
_cell.angle_gamma   90.00
#
_symmetry.space_group_name_H-M   'P 1'
#
loop_
_entity.id
_entity.type
_entity.pdbx_description
1 polymer ?
#
loop_
_entity_poly.entity_id
_entity_poly.type
_entity_poly.pdbx_seq_one_letter_code
_entity_poly.pdbx_strand_id
1 'polypeptide(L)'
;AYESWLKRKPNEPVAVIGLAQVNLMLRVEGLDPELTLKSAKSDDLTSQLMCADIEIATGNNEAAFTRLLNVIRSFSGDEKEKAKLHLIQLFNLVNPSDPSLLKARNELASLLF
;
A
#
# COMPACT_ATOMS: atom_id res chain seq x y z
N ALA A 1 -4.32 -21.00 -6.21
CA ALA A 1 -5.79 -21.20 -6.33
C ALA A 1 -6.50 -19.99 -6.95
N TYR A 2 -6.13 -18.74 -6.62
CA TYR A 2 -6.74 -17.52 -7.19
C TYR A 2 -6.24 -17.15 -8.60
N GLU A 3 -4.94 -17.32 -8.90
CA GLU A 3 -4.36 -17.05 -10.23
C GLU A 3 -5.00 -17.88 -11.35
N SER A 4 -5.43 -19.10 -11.04
CA SER A 4 -6.13 -20.00 -11.97
C SER A 4 -7.56 -19.54 -12.27
N TRP A 5 -8.16 -18.72 -11.40
CA TRP A 5 -9.51 -18.16 -11.57
C TRP A 5 -9.45 -16.88 -12.42
N LEU A 6 -8.45 -16.03 -12.20
CA LEU A 6 -8.15 -14.83 -13.03
C LEU A 6 -7.88 -15.16 -14.50
N LYS A 7 -7.26 -16.32 -14.78
CA LYS A 7 -7.07 -16.82 -16.15
C LYS A 7 -8.38 -17.12 -16.91
N ARG A 8 -9.51 -17.29 -16.21
CA ARG A 8 -10.80 -17.67 -16.82
C ARG A 8 -11.74 -16.49 -17.04
N LYS A 9 -11.65 -15.43 -16.24
CA LYS A 9 -12.36 -14.15 -16.44
C LYS A 9 -11.49 -12.96 -15.99
N PRO A 10 -10.66 -12.39 -16.89
CA PRO A 10 -9.60 -11.47 -16.50
C PRO A 10 -10.05 -10.07 -16.02
N ASN A 11 -11.34 -9.75 -16.03
CA ASN A 11 -11.88 -8.42 -15.67
C ASN A 11 -13.02 -8.47 -14.65
N GLU A 12 -13.11 -9.52 -13.83
CA GLU A 12 -14.09 -9.53 -12.73
C GLU A 12 -13.55 -8.65 -11.57
N PRO A 13 -14.21 -7.54 -11.21
CA PRO A 13 -13.73 -6.63 -10.15
C PRO A 13 -13.50 -7.33 -8.80
N VAL A 14 -14.24 -8.40 -8.51
CA VAL A 14 -14.04 -9.24 -7.32
C VAL A 14 -12.70 -9.98 -7.38
N ALA A 15 -12.29 -10.43 -8.58
CA ALA A 15 -11.03 -11.15 -8.77
C ALA A 15 -9.80 -10.24 -8.60
N VAL A 16 -9.89 -8.97 -9.04
CA VAL A 16 -8.82 -7.98 -8.89
C VAL A 16 -8.64 -7.57 -7.43
N ILE A 17 -9.74 -7.32 -6.72
CA ILE A 17 -9.71 -7.00 -5.28
C ILE A 17 -9.19 -8.20 -4.49
N GLY A 18 -9.66 -9.42 -4.81
CA GLY A 18 -9.17 -10.65 -4.18
C GLY A 18 -7.67 -10.87 -4.38
N LEU A 19 -7.14 -10.61 -5.57
CA LEU A 19 -5.70 -10.69 -5.83
C LEU A 19 -4.91 -9.65 -5.03
N ALA A 20 -5.41 -8.42 -4.95
CA ALA A 20 -4.75 -7.38 -4.16
C ALA A 20 -4.69 -7.78 -2.67
N GLN A 21 -5.77 -8.34 -2.12
CA GLN A 21 -5.82 -8.82 -0.74
C GLN A 21 -4.84 -9.98 -0.50
N VAL A 22 -4.78 -10.96 -1.42
CA VAL A 22 -3.81 -12.06 -1.33
C VAL A 22 -2.37 -11.53 -1.39
N ASN A 23 -2.08 -10.60 -2.28
CA ASN A 23 -0.76 -10.00 -2.38
C ASN A 23 -0.38 -9.24 -1.11
N LEU A 24 -1.32 -8.55 -0.47
CA LEU A 24 -1.09 -7.92 0.84
C LEU A 24 -0.75 -8.99 1.89
N MET A 25 -1.57 -10.05 1.98
CA MET A 25 -1.36 -11.15 2.92
C MET A 25 0.03 -11.77 2.76
N LEU A 26 0.47 -12.03 1.53
CA LEU A 26 1.80 -12.57 1.24
C LEU A 26 2.93 -11.62 1.63
N ARG A 27 2.74 -10.30 1.52
CA ARG A 27 3.78 -9.31 1.92
C ARG A 27 3.93 -9.19 3.43
N VAL A 28 2.83 -9.36 4.17
CA VAL A 28 2.86 -9.31 5.65
C VAL A 28 3.09 -10.68 6.28
N GLU A 29 3.08 -11.76 5.49
CA GLU A 29 3.32 -13.11 5.96
C GLU A 29 4.72 -13.22 6.58
N GLY A 30 4.78 -13.70 7.83
CA GLY A 30 6.04 -13.85 8.56
C GLY A 30 6.61 -12.54 9.15
N LEU A 31 5.93 -11.40 8.97
CA LEU A 31 6.30 -10.16 9.64
C LEU A 31 5.70 -10.11 11.04
N ASP A 32 6.51 -9.66 12.00
CA ASP A 32 6.00 -9.23 13.31
C ASP A 32 5.56 -7.76 13.22
N PRO A 33 4.28 -7.44 13.45
CA PRO A 33 3.76 -6.08 13.32
C PRO A 33 4.51 -5.06 14.18
N GLU A 34 4.77 -5.38 15.44
CA GLU A 34 5.38 -4.45 16.37
C GLU A 34 6.86 -4.22 16.07
N LEU A 35 7.61 -5.31 15.81
CA LEU A 35 9.03 -5.23 15.51
C LEU A 35 9.25 -4.52 14.17
N THR A 36 8.42 -4.80 13.16
CA THR A 36 8.56 -4.16 11.85
C THR A 36 8.34 -2.65 11.95
N LEU A 37 7.28 -2.23 12.65
CA LEU A 37 6.99 -0.82 12.89
C LEU A 37 8.09 -0.11 13.68
N LYS A 38 8.63 -0.76 14.73
CA LYS A 38 9.71 -0.21 15.56
C LYS A 38 11.06 -0.15 14.85
N SER A 39 11.32 -1.07 13.93
CA SER A 39 12.62 -1.18 13.24
C SER A 39 12.70 -0.34 11.97
N ALA A 40 11.60 0.30 11.58
CA ALA A 40 11.51 1.08 10.35
C ALA A 40 12.49 2.26 10.36
N LYS A 41 13.27 2.42 9.29
CA LYS A 41 14.20 3.54 9.14
C LYS A 41 13.66 4.51 8.09
N SER A 42 13.73 5.80 8.37
CA SER A 42 13.16 6.84 7.50
C SER A 42 13.83 6.92 6.12
N ASP A 43 15.07 6.46 6.01
CA ASP A 43 15.90 6.42 4.80
C ASP A 43 15.90 5.05 4.11
N ASP A 44 15.14 4.07 4.62
CA ASP A 44 15.01 2.76 4.01
C ASP A 44 13.59 2.57 3.45
N LEU A 45 13.47 2.72 2.12
CA LEU A 45 12.23 2.52 1.40
C LEU A 45 11.56 1.18 1.75
N THR A 46 12.33 0.10 1.80
CA THR A 46 11.76 -1.25 2.00
C THR A 46 11.07 -1.34 3.35
N SER A 47 11.71 -0.84 4.40
CA SER A 47 11.13 -0.82 5.74
C SER A 47 9.83 0.02 5.79
N GLN A 48 9.77 1.12 5.05
CA GLN A 48 8.57 1.96 4.98
C GLN A 48 7.42 1.29 4.24
N LEU A 49 7.71 0.57 3.14
CA LEU A 49 6.69 -0.20 2.42
C LEU A 49 6.11 -1.33 3.29
N MET A 50 6.96 -2.07 4.00
CA MET A 50 6.55 -3.15 4.91
C MET A 50 5.67 -2.62 6.04
N CYS A 51 6.03 -1.47 6.61
CA CYS A 51 5.20 -0.83 7.63
C CYS A 51 3.84 -0.40 7.09
N ALA A 52 3.79 0.18 5.89
CA ALA A 52 2.53 0.57 5.27
C ALA A 52 1.64 -0.64 4.99
N ASP A 53 2.21 -1.78 4.59
CA ASP A 53 1.48 -3.03 4.40
C ASP A 53 0.88 -3.54 5.72
N ILE A 54 1.65 -3.51 6.81
CA ILE A 54 1.18 -3.90 8.16
C ILE A 54 0.09 -2.95 8.65
N GLU A 55 0.25 -1.65 8.42
CA GLU A 55 -0.74 -0.64 8.79
C GLU A 55 -2.07 -0.88 8.05
N ILE A 56 -2.05 -1.18 6.75
CA ILE A 56 -3.27 -1.56 6.01
C ILE A 56 -3.84 -2.89 6.51
N ALA A 57 -3.00 -3.92 6.73
CA ALA A 57 -3.44 -5.23 7.19
C ALA A 57 -4.10 -5.19 8.58
N THR A 58 -3.68 -4.24 9.43
CA THR A 58 -4.23 -3.99 10.77
C THR A 58 -5.36 -2.97 10.79
N GLY A 59 -5.71 -2.38 9.63
CA GLY A 59 -6.79 -1.41 9.47
C GLY A 59 -6.44 0.05 9.76
N ASN A 60 -5.15 0.35 9.99
CA ASN A 60 -4.65 1.71 10.21
C ASN A 60 -4.31 2.42 8.88
N ASN A 61 -5.34 2.64 8.06
CA ASN A 61 -5.20 3.19 6.71
C ASN A 61 -4.53 4.58 6.68
N GLU A 62 -4.88 5.45 7.64
CA GLU A 62 -4.32 6.81 7.70
C GLU A 62 -2.81 6.79 7.93
N ALA A 63 -2.32 5.92 8.82
CA ALA A 63 -0.89 5.76 9.08
C ALA A 63 -0.14 5.28 7.83
N ALA A 64 -0.66 4.25 7.16
CA ALA A 64 -0.09 3.71 5.92
C ALA A 64 0.04 4.77 4.84
N PHE A 65 -1.04 5.52 4.59
CA PHE A 65 -1.05 6.55 3.56
C PHE A 65 -0.11 7.70 3.89
N THR A 66 -0.16 8.21 5.11
CA THR A 66 0.72 9.28 5.58
C THR A 66 2.19 8.87 5.45
N ARG A 67 2.53 7.64 5.81
CA ARG A 67 3.88 7.09 5.67
C ARG A 67 4.37 7.12 4.23
N LEU A 68 3.59 6.58 3.30
CA LEU A 68 4.00 6.54 1.90
C LEU A 68 4.03 7.92 1.23
N LEU A 69 3.12 8.82 1.62
CA LEU A 69 3.18 10.22 1.18
C LEU A 69 4.47 10.90 1.64
N ASN A 70 4.91 10.64 2.88
CA ASN A 70 6.20 11.14 3.38
C ASN A 70 7.39 10.53 2.63
N VAL A 71 7.34 9.24 2.27
CA VAL A 71 8.36 8.61 1.42
C VAL A 71 8.41 9.29 0.06
N ILE A 72 7.26 9.55 -0.58
CA ILE A 72 7.18 10.20 -1.89
C ILE A 72 7.72 11.65 -1.86
N ARG A 73 7.63 12.32 -0.70
CA ARG A 73 8.23 13.65 -0.46
C ARG A 73 9.74 13.59 -0.27
N SER A 74 10.25 12.58 0.45
CA SER A 74 11.65 12.50 0.88
C SER A 74 12.57 11.78 -0.10
N PHE A 75 12.04 10.83 -0.87
CA PHE A 75 12.79 10.03 -1.83
C PHE A 75 12.68 10.62 -3.24
N SER A 76 13.59 10.21 -4.13
CA SER A 76 13.63 10.67 -5.52
C SER A 76 13.89 9.52 -6.50
N GLY A 77 13.74 9.78 -7.80
CA GLY A 77 13.96 8.78 -8.85
C GLY A 77 13.08 7.54 -8.69
N ASP A 78 13.69 6.37 -8.87
CA ASP A 78 13.01 5.07 -8.87
C ASP A 78 12.35 4.74 -7.52
N GLU A 79 12.93 5.22 -6.41
CA GLU A 79 12.38 4.97 -5.07
C GLU A 79 11.05 5.70 -4.86
N LYS A 80 10.98 6.95 -5.32
CA LYS A 80 9.72 7.72 -5.32
C LYS A 80 8.67 7.04 -6.18
N GLU A 81 9.04 6.53 -7.35
CA GLU A 81 8.11 5.83 -8.24
C GLU A 81 7.60 4.53 -7.62
N LYS A 82 8.48 3.74 -6.99
CA LYS A 82 8.09 2.53 -6.26
C LYS A 82 7.11 2.84 -5.13
N ALA A 83 7.37 3.87 -4.32
CA ALA A 83 6.48 4.28 -3.25
C ALA A 83 5.11 4.73 -3.77
N LYS A 84 5.08 5.47 -4.89
CA LYS A 84 3.84 5.91 -5.56
C LYS A 84 3.02 4.71 -6.03
N LEU A 85 3.64 3.76 -6.71
CA LEU A 85 2.96 2.56 -7.20
C LEU A 85 2.41 1.72 -6.05
N HIS A 86 3.18 1.57 -4.97
CA HIS A 86 2.75 0.85 -3.77
C HIS A 86 1.54 1.53 -3.11
N LEU A 87 1.57 2.86 -2.97
CA LEU A 87 0.45 3.64 -2.42
C LEU A 87 -0.84 3.44 -3.22
N ILE A 88 -0.74 3.46 -4.56
CA ILE A 88 -1.89 3.20 -5.45
C ILE A 88 -2.42 1.77 -5.28
N GLN A 89 -1.55 0.79 -5.09
CA GLN A 89 -1.97 -0.59 -4.80
C GLN A 89 -2.74 -0.67 -3.48
N LEU A 90 -2.28 0.03 -2.43
CA LEU A 90 -2.96 0.09 -1.14
C LEU A 90 -4.32 0.80 -1.22
N PHE A 91 -4.45 1.82 -2.06
CA PHE A 91 -5.73 2.48 -2.31
C PHE A 91 -6.81 1.53 -2.84
N ASN A 92 -6.43 0.51 -3.62
CA ASN A 92 -7.38 -0.47 -4.17
C ASN A 92 -7.86 -1.48 -3.12
N LEU A 93 -7.22 -1.52 -1.94
CA LEU A 93 -7.58 -2.41 -0.83
C LEU A 93 -8.59 -1.78 0.14
N VAL A 94 -8.81 -0.47 0.03
CA VAL A 94 -9.64 0.32 0.94
C VAL A 94 -10.93 0.73 0.24
N ASN A 95 -12.01 0.91 1.02
CA ASN A 95 -13.28 1.38 0.49
C ASN A 95 -13.10 2.76 -0.19
N PRO A 96 -13.57 2.97 -1.44
CA PRO A 96 -13.43 4.24 -2.15
C PRO A 96 -14.04 5.45 -1.43
N SER A 97 -14.98 5.23 -0.51
CA SER A 97 -15.62 6.27 0.31
C SER A 97 -14.92 6.53 1.65
N ASP A 98 -13.80 5.85 1.94
CA ASP A 98 -13.03 6.05 3.15
C ASP A 98 -12.42 7.48 3.19
N PRO A 99 -12.66 8.27 4.25
CA PRO A 99 -12.16 9.64 4.34
C PRO A 99 -10.63 9.75 4.24
N SER A 100 -9.90 8.79 4.82
CA SER A 100 -8.44 8.76 4.80
C SER A 100 -7.93 8.49 3.38
N LEU A 101 -8.62 7.65 2.62
CA LEU A 101 -8.32 7.41 1.21
C LEU A 101 -8.53 8.66 0.35
N LEU A 102 -9.67 9.35 0.52
CA LEU A 102 -9.98 10.57 -0.22
C LEU A 102 -8.94 11.67 0.05
N LYS A 103 -8.57 11.85 1.33
CA LYS A 103 -7.53 12.80 1.75
C LYS A 103 -6.17 12.45 1.12
N ALA A 104 -5.77 11.18 1.18
CA ALA A 104 -4.49 10.72 0.63
C ALA A 104 -4.40 10.88 -0.89
N ARG A 105 -5.49 10.65 -1.64
CA ARG A 105 -5.54 10.89 -3.09
C ARG A 105 -5.35 12.36 -3.44
N ASN A 106 -6.01 13.25 -2.71
CA ASN A 106 -5.83 14.69 -2.90
C ASN A 106 -4.40 15.13 -2.59
N GLU A 107 -3.80 14.61 -1.53
CA GLU A 107 -2.43 14.93 -1.17
C GLU A 107 -1.42 14.40 -2.19
N LEU A 108 -1.62 13.17 -2.69
CA LEU A 108 -0.80 12.62 -3.76
C LEU A 108 -0.87 13.48 -5.03
N ALA A 109 -2.06 13.93 -5.42
CA ALA A 109 -2.22 14.82 -6.56
C ALA A 109 -1.41 16.12 -6.36
N SER A 110 -1.51 16.75 -5.19
CA SER A 110 -0.74 17.96 -4.85
C SER A 110 0.78 17.76 -4.82
N LEU A 111 1.28 16.52 -4.72
CA LEU A 111 2.72 16.22 -4.79
C LEU A 111 3.23 16.04 -6.23
N LEU A 112 2.33 15.93 -7.19
CA LEU A 112 2.62 15.71 -8.61
C LEU A 112 2.49 16.97 -9.46
N PHE A 113 1.88 18.03 -8.91
CA PHE A 113 1.70 19.35 -9.53
C PHE A 113 2.58 20.38 -8.83
#